data_AF-A0A934IUP4-F1
#
_entry.id   AF-A0A934IUP4-F1
#
_cell.length_a   1.000
_cell.length_b   1.000
_cell.length_c   1.000
_cell.angle_alpha   90.00
_cell.angle_beta   90.00
_cell.angle_gamma   90.00
#
_symmetry.space_group_name_H-M   'P 1'
#
loop_
_entity.id
_entity.type
_entity.pdbx_description
1 polymer ?
#
loop_
_entity_poly.entity_id
_entity_poly.type
_entity_poly.pdbx_seq_one_letter_code
_entity_poly.pdbx_strand_id
1 'polypeptide(L)' 'MAKFRIDQLQIYPVRSIGGMSVPRAQITPAGSLAGDREWVVVRPDGSLI' A
#
# COMPACT_ATOMS: atom_id res chain seq x y z
N MET A 1 24.31 -17.13 -2.62
CA MET A 1 23.17 -16.24 -2.33
C MET A 1 22.71 -15.60 -3.62
N ALA A 2 21.42 -15.68 -3.95
CA ALA A 2 20.87 -14.96 -5.09
C ALA A 2 20.89 -13.45 -4.80
N LYS A 3 21.29 -12.65 -5.78
CA LYS A 3 21.21 -11.18 -5.71
C LYS A 3 19.82 -10.76 -6.16
N PHE A 4 19.17 -9.92 -5.36
CA PHE A 4 17.89 -9.31 -5.71
C PHE A 4 18.03 -7.79 -5.76
N ARG A 5 17.22 -7.15 -6.60
CA ARG A 5 17.08 -5.70 -6.72
C ARG A 5 15.60 -5.35 -6.65
N ILE A 6 15.26 -4.31 -5.90
CA ILE A 6 13.92 -3.71 -5.94
C ILE A 6 13.80 -2.96 -7.27
N ASP A 7 12.79 -3.30 -8.07
CA ASP A 7 12.54 -2.63 -9.35
C ASP A 7 11.55 -1.47 -9.23
N GLN A 8 10.47 -1.67 -8.47
CA GLN A 8 9.44 -0.67 -8.22
C GLN A 8 8.95 -0.71 -6.78
N LEU A 9 8.51 0.45 -6.29
CA LEU A 9 7.73 0.58 -5.07
C LEU A 9 6.33 1.04 -5.43
N GLN A 10 5.34 0.46 -4.75
CA GLN A 10 3.92 0.75 -4.98
C GLN A 10 3.27 1.00 -3.62
N ILE A 11 2.50 2.08 -3.53
CA ILE A 11 1.60 2.35 -2.40
C ILE A 11 0.17 2.18 -2.87
N TYR A 12 -0.64 1.44 -2.12
CA TYR A 12 -2.07 1.29 -2.37
C TYR A 12 -2.83 2.04 -1.28
N PRO A 13 -3.02 3.36 -1.41
CA PRO A 13 -3.55 4.17 -0.31
C PRO A 13 -4.96 3.75 0.10
N VAL A 14 -5.76 3.27 -0.85
CA VAL A 14 -7.09 2.72 -0.62
C VAL A 14 -7.07 1.22 -0.94
N ARG A 15 -7.57 0.41 0.00
CA ARG A 15 -7.68 -1.04 -0.15
C ARG A 15 -8.40 -1.40 -1.45
N SER A 16 -7.80 -2.32 -2.21
CA SER A 16 -8.35 -2.87 -3.47
C SER A 16 -8.55 -1.85 -4.61
N ILE A 17 -7.99 -0.64 -4.49
CA ILE A 17 -7.97 0.37 -5.56
C ILE A 17 -6.56 0.47 -6.14
N GLY A 18 -6.45 0.97 -7.38
CA GLY A 18 -5.18 1.10 -8.10
C GLY A 18 -4.09 1.77 -7.25
N GLY A 19 -2.90 1.17 -7.26
CA GLY A 19 -1.73 1.68 -6.57
C GLY A 19 -1.03 2.80 -7.33
N MET A 20 -0.13 3.48 -6.64
CA MET A 20 0.73 4.51 -7.19
C MET A 20 2.21 4.13 -7.06
N SER A 21 2.95 4.31 -8.15
CA SER A 21 4.40 4.11 -8.11
C SER A 21 5.05 5.28 -7.37
N VAL A 22 5.98 4.97 -6.47
CA VAL A 22 6.73 5.97 -5.71
C VAL A 22 8.23 5.73 -5.84
N PRO A 23 9.06 6.79 -5.86
CA PRO A 23 10.51 6.64 -5.92
C PRO A 23 11.12 6.24 -4.57
N ARG A 24 10.37 6.45 -3.46
CA ARG A 24 10.78 6.11 -2.09
C ARG A 24 9.55 5.89 -1.22
N ALA A 25 9.69 5.04 -0.21
CA ALA A 25 8.68 4.82 0.83
C ALA A 25 9.37 4.56 2.17
N GLN A 26 8.70 4.90 3.27
CA GLN A 26 9.17 4.60 4.61
C GLN A 26 8.55 3.28 5.09
N ILE A 27 9.38 2.38 5.62
CA ILE A 27 8.90 1.18 6.32
C ILE A 27 8.43 1.59 7.71
N THR A 28 7.22 1.19 8.07
CA THR A 28 6.63 1.43 9.40
C THR A 28 7.08 0.33 10.39
N PRO A 29 6.96 0.55 11.71
CA PRO A 29 7.21 -0.51 12.70
C PRO A 29 6.32 -1.75 12.53
N ALA A 30 5.16 -1.61 11.87
CA ALA A 30 4.27 -2.71 11.56
C ALA A 30 4.72 -3.54 10.34
N GLY A 31 5.79 -3.14 9.65
CA GLY A 31 6.32 -3.80 8.46
C GLY A 31 5.63 -3.44 7.15
N SER A 32 4.68 -2.50 7.17
CA SER A 32 4.07 -1.92 5.97
C SER A 32 4.85 -0.72 5.46
N LEU A 33 4.52 -0.23 4.27
CA LEU A 33 4.96 1.08 3.82
C LEU A 33 3.99 2.15 4.33
N ALA A 34 4.51 3.29 4.78
CA ALA A 34 3.68 4.42 5.18
C ALA A 34 2.75 4.85 4.04
N GLY A 35 1.47 5.05 4.32
CA GLY A 35 0.44 5.33 3.32
C GLY A 35 -0.18 4.09 2.67
N ASP A 36 0.30 2.87 2.94
CA ASP A 36 -0.26 1.66 2.32
C ASP A 36 -1.51 1.18 3.09
N ARG A 37 -2.63 1.07 2.36
CA ARG A 37 -3.94 0.57 2.82
C ARG A 37 -4.52 1.30 4.03
N GLU A 38 -4.22 2.59 4.18
CA GLU A 38 -4.74 3.41 5.27
C GLU A 38 -6.23 3.72 5.13
N TRP A 39 -6.79 3.54 3.92
CA TRP A 39 -8.20 3.78 3.62
C TRP A 39 -8.91 2.54 3.07
N VAL A 40 -10.22 2.48 3.28
CA VAL A 40 -11.10 1.45 2.71
C VAL A 40 -12.40 2.11 2.26
N VAL A 41 -12.91 1.68 1.10
CA VAL A 41 -14.23 2.10 0.64
C VAL A 41 -15.29 1.23 1.32
N VAL A 42 -16.27 1.89 1.92
CA VAL A 42 -17.42 1.25 2.56
C VAL A 42 -18.70 1.69 1.89
N ARG A 43 -19.73 0.85 1.97
CA ARG A 43 -21.11 1.25 1.67
C ARG A 43 -21.60 2.28 2.71
N PRO A 44 -22.69 3.00 2.44
CA PRO A 44 -23.27 3.94 3.40
C PRO A 44 -23.64 3.32 4.76
N ASP A 45 -23.90 2.00 4.79
CA ASP A 45 -24.17 1.24 6.01
C ASP A 45 -22.91 0.78 6.76
N GLY A 46 -21.71 1.14 6.28
CA GLY A 46 -20.42 0.78 6.86
C GLY A 46 -19.91 -0.60 6.46
N SER A 47 -20.66 -1.38 5.67
CA SER A 47 -20.17 -2.67 5.17
C SER A 47 -19.06 -2.49 4.14
N LEU A 48 -18.11 -3.44 4.11
CA LEU A 48 -17.02 -3.44 3.14
C LEU A 48 -17.55 -3.69 1.73
N ILE A 49 -17.02 -2.96 0.74
CA ILE A 49 -17.22 -3.28 -0.67
C ILE A 49 -16.48 -4.57 -1.03
#